data_AF-A0A367AHQ1-F1
#
_entry.id   AF-A0A367AHQ1-F1
#
_cell.length_a   1.000
_cell.length_b   1.000
_cell.length_c   1.000
_cell.angle_alpha   90.00
_cell.angle_beta   90.00
_cell.angle_gamma   90.00
#
_symmetry.space_group_name_H-M   'P 1'
#
loop_
_entity.id
_entity.type
_entity.pdbx_description
1 polymer ?
#
loop_
_entity_poly.entity_id
_entity_poly.type
_entity_poly.pdbx_seq_one_letter_code
_entity_poly.pdbx_strand_id
1 'polypeptide(L)'
;MGLPVWTIVAGVVVLLLAVWTAWTLTRLRRLEARVDRARTALETQLRRRAALAAEVAREAAPLLGPERTAGLARAAAGARLPWTPDRELAENVLGRELRALVGELPQLAPALAADLSGTAQRVGLARRFYNDAVRDTAELRGRRLSRLLRLHARRPLPRYFDIDDSLGELVGTAGPGRS
;
A
#
# COMPACT_ATOMS: atom_id res chain seq x y z
N MET A 1 25.94 24.74 -51.65
CA MET A 1 24.81 23.79 -51.72
C MET A 1 24.04 23.88 -50.41
N GLY A 2 22.80 24.40 -50.43
CA GLY A 2 21.97 24.45 -49.22
C GLY A 2 21.57 23.03 -48.79
N LEU A 3 21.37 22.83 -47.50
CA LEU A 3 20.80 21.57 -47.00
C LEU A 3 19.43 21.35 -47.64
N PRO A 4 19.15 20.16 -48.21
CA PRO A 4 17.84 19.89 -48.79
C PRO A 4 16.78 19.99 -47.70
N VAL A 5 15.63 20.60 -47.99
CA VAL A 5 14.52 20.82 -47.02
C VAL A 5 14.19 19.55 -46.22
N TRP A 6 14.25 18.39 -46.85
CA TRP A 6 14.04 17.09 -46.20
C TRP A 6 15.00 16.79 -45.04
N THR A 7 16.26 17.23 -45.10
CA THR A 7 17.22 17.05 -43.98
C THR A 7 16.85 17.91 -42.79
N ILE A 8 16.38 19.14 -43.02
CA ILE A 8 15.89 20.02 -41.96
C ILE A 8 14.64 19.40 -41.33
N VAL A 9 13.69 18.94 -42.14
CA VAL A 9 12.48 18.26 -41.66
C VAL A 9 12.83 17.01 -40.85
N ALA A 10 13.71 16.15 -41.36
CA ALA A 10 14.17 14.97 -40.65
C ALA A 10 14.84 15.32 -39.32
N GLY A 11 15.71 16.34 -39.30
CA GLY A 11 16.35 16.83 -38.09
C GLY A 11 15.35 17.32 -37.04
N VAL A 12 14.34 18.09 -37.46
CA VAL A 12 13.26 18.55 -36.57
C VAL A 12 12.46 17.36 -36.03
N VAL A 13 12.09 16.40 -36.87
CA VAL A 13 11.36 15.20 -36.42
C VAL A 13 12.16 14.40 -35.40
N VAL A 14 13.46 14.19 -35.63
CA VAL A 14 14.35 13.49 -34.68
C VAL A 14 14.45 14.26 -33.36
N LEU A 15 14.60 15.58 -33.41
CA LEU A 15 14.64 16.42 -32.21
C LEU A 15 13.34 16.30 -31.40
N LEU A 16 12.18 16.38 -32.06
CA LEU A 16 10.88 16.24 -31.41
C LEU A 16 10.72 14.87 -30.75
N LEU A 17 11.14 13.80 -31.43
CA LEU A 17 11.11 12.44 -30.87
C LEU A 17 12.05 12.29 -29.67
N ALA A 18 13.24 12.89 -29.70
CA ALA A 18 14.19 12.87 -28.60
C ALA A 18 13.64 13.60 -27.36
N VAL A 19 13.11 14.81 -27.54
CA VAL A 19 12.46 15.59 -26.47
C VAL A 19 11.28 14.84 -25.88
N TRP A 20 10.41 14.28 -26.74
CA TRP A 20 9.25 13.51 -26.31
C TRP A 20 9.64 12.24 -25.51
N THR A 21 10.69 11.55 -25.94
CA THR A 21 11.23 10.37 -25.25
C THR A 21 11.81 10.75 -23.88
N ALA A 22 12.62 11.81 -23.82
CA ALA A 22 13.21 12.30 -22.57
C ALA A 22 12.13 12.72 -21.56
N TRP A 23 11.09 13.42 -22.02
CA TRP A 23 9.93 13.78 -21.20
C TRP A 23 9.21 12.55 -20.65
N THR A 24 8.92 11.56 -21.51
CA THR A 24 8.23 10.31 -21.12
C THR A 24 9.03 9.53 -20.09
N LEU A 25 10.35 9.40 -20.27
CA LEU A 25 11.24 8.73 -19.33
C LEU A 25 11.27 9.43 -17.97
N THR A 26 11.35 10.76 -17.96
CA THR A 26 11.36 11.54 -16.72
C THR A 26 10.05 11.38 -15.96
N ARG A 27 8.93 11.43 -16.68
CA ARG A 27 7.60 11.23 -16.10
C ARG A 27 7.44 9.83 -15.49
N LEU A 28 7.90 8.80 -16.19
CA LEU A 28 7.88 7.43 -15.68
C LEU A 28 8.70 7.29 -14.39
N ARG A 29 9.95 7.80 -14.38
CA ARG A 29 10.81 7.76 -13.18
C ARG A 29 10.17 8.45 -11.98
N ARG A 30 9.45 9.55 -12.20
CA ARG A 30 8.71 10.24 -11.14
C ARG A 30 7.57 9.38 -10.57
N LEU A 31 6.83 8.67 -11.43
CA LEU A 31 5.77 7.77 -10.99
C LEU A 31 6.32 6.55 -10.25
N GLU A 32 7.38 5.92 -10.75
CA GLU A 32 8.06 4.82 -10.06
C GLU A 32 8.52 5.24 -8.66
N ALA A 33 9.19 6.41 -8.56
CA ALA A 33 9.60 6.94 -7.27
C ALA A 33 8.41 7.27 -6.35
N ARG A 34 7.24 7.62 -6.90
CA ARG A 34 6.01 7.84 -6.11
C ARG A 34 5.46 6.51 -5.58
N VAL A 35 5.45 5.46 -6.40
CA VAL A 35 5.07 4.10 -5.97
C VAL A 35 5.98 3.62 -4.85
N ASP A 36 7.30 3.78 -4.99
CA ASP A 36 8.26 3.35 -3.97
C ASP A 36 8.07 4.10 -2.65
N ARG A 37 7.87 5.43 -2.70
CA ARG A 37 7.56 6.22 -1.49
C ARG A 37 6.25 5.78 -0.83
N ALA A 38 5.21 5.56 -1.62
CA ALA A 38 3.90 5.12 -1.10
C ALA A 38 3.98 3.71 -0.51
N ARG A 39 4.76 2.81 -1.12
CA ARG A 39 5.03 1.46 -0.60
C ARG A 39 5.74 1.52 0.76
N THR A 40 6.79 2.33 0.88
CA THR A 40 7.51 2.50 2.15
C THR A 40 6.62 3.09 3.24
N ALA A 41 5.76 4.05 2.90
CA ALA A 41 4.79 4.62 3.83
C ALA A 41 3.78 3.56 4.31
N LEU A 42 3.23 2.75 3.40
CA LEU A 42 2.33 1.66 3.73
C LEU A 42 3.01 0.61 4.60
N GLU A 43 4.20 0.16 4.22
CA GLU A 43 4.97 -0.81 5.00
C GLU A 43 5.27 -0.31 6.42
N THR A 44 5.50 0.98 6.59
CA THR A 44 5.66 1.60 7.91
C THR A 44 4.40 1.46 8.75
N GLN A 45 3.21 1.71 8.19
CA GLN A 45 1.94 1.57 8.91
C GLN A 45 1.62 0.11 9.23
N LEU A 46 1.87 -0.82 8.30
CA LEU A 46 1.70 -2.25 8.51
C LEU A 46 2.60 -2.76 9.66
N ARG A 47 3.87 -2.35 9.69
CA ARG A 47 4.78 -2.68 10.80
C ARG A 47 4.30 -2.13 12.14
N ARG A 48 3.76 -0.91 12.17
CA ARG A 48 3.17 -0.31 13.38
C ARG A 48 1.96 -1.11 13.86
N ARG A 49 1.07 -1.52 12.96
CA ARG A 49 -0.07 -2.40 13.27
C ARG A 49 0.39 -3.74 13.84
N ALA A 50 1.37 -4.38 13.23
CA ALA A 50 1.93 -5.64 13.72
C ALA A 50 2.66 -5.50 15.06
N ALA A 51 3.23 -4.32 15.37
CA ALA A 51 3.80 -4.02 16.68
C ALA A 51 2.71 -3.88 17.74
N LEU A 52 1.70 -3.06 17.45
CA LEU A 52 0.56 -2.86 18.34
C LEU A 52 -0.19 -4.18 18.61
N ALA A 53 -0.40 -5.02 17.58
CA ALA A 53 -1.04 -6.32 17.76
C ALA A 53 -0.25 -7.27 18.68
N ALA A 54 1.09 -7.23 18.61
CA ALA A 54 1.94 -8.04 19.50
C ALA A 54 1.95 -7.52 20.94
N GLU A 55 1.74 -6.22 21.14
CA GLU A 55 1.53 -5.61 22.45
C GLU A 55 0.18 -6.02 23.03
N VAL A 56 -0.89 -5.87 22.25
CA VAL A 56 -2.25 -6.31 22.59
C VAL A 56 -2.27 -7.80 22.95
N ALA A 57 -1.57 -8.65 22.20
CA ALA A 57 -1.49 -10.08 22.50
C ALA A 57 -0.91 -10.37 23.88
N ARG A 58 0.07 -9.57 24.34
CA ARG A 58 0.69 -9.71 25.66
C ARG A 58 -0.23 -9.20 26.77
N GLU A 59 -0.86 -8.05 26.56
CA GLU A 59 -1.77 -7.45 27.54
C GLU A 59 -3.06 -8.25 27.73
N ALA A 60 -3.65 -8.75 26.64
CA ALA A 60 -4.87 -9.55 26.66
C ALA A 60 -4.60 -11.04 26.96
N ALA A 61 -3.34 -11.45 27.18
CA ALA A 61 -2.99 -12.85 27.43
C ALA A 61 -3.76 -13.50 28.60
N PRO A 62 -3.99 -12.83 29.74
CA PRO A 62 -4.78 -13.38 30.84
C PRO A 62 -6.24 -13.65 30.47
N LEU A 63 -6.77 -12.96 29.45
CA LEU A 63 -8.17 -13.02 29.03
C LEU A 63 -8.39 -14.00 27.87
N LEU A 64 -7.38 -14.17 27.00
CA LEU A 64 -7.47 -14.96 25.77
C LEU A 64 -7.14 -16.44 25.94
N GLY A 65 -6.37 -16.78 26.97
CA GLY A 65 -5.79 -18.11 27.12
C GLY A 65 -4.62 -18.36 26.16
N PRO A 66 -3.81 -19.40 26.42
CA PRO A 66 -2.50 -19.58 25.79
C PRO A 66 -2.57 -19.78 24.27
N GLU A 67 -3.57 -20.51 23.77
CA GLU A 67 -3.68 -20.81 22.34
C GLU A 67 -4.03 -19.57 21.50
N ARG A 68 -5.01 -18.77 21.95
CA ARG A 68 -5.43 -17.55 21.25
C ARG A 68 -4.35 -16.48 21.30
N THR A 69 -3.67 -16.32 22.43
CA THR A 69 -2.49 -15.44 22.54
C THR A 69 -1.38 -15.86 21.58
N ALA A 70 -1.04 -17.15 21.54
CA ALA A 70 -0.04 -17.67 20.61
C ALA A 70 -0.48 -17.51 19.13
N GLY A 71 -1.77 -17.66 18.85
CA GLY A 71 -2.37 -17.40 17.54
C GLY A 71 -2.19 -15.95 17.09
N LEU A 72 -2.56 -14.99 17.93
CA LEU A 72 -2.43 -13.56 17.62
C LEU A 72 -0.97 -13.14 17.48
N ALA A 73 -0.08 -13.65 18.33
CA ALA A 73 1.35 -13.40 18.23
C ALA A 73 1.95 -13.95 16.91
N ARG A 74 1.53 -15.15 16.47
CA ARG A 74 1.93 -15.72 15.17
C ARG A 74 1.41 -14.90 14.00
N ALA A 75 0.16 -14.46 14.05
CA ALA A 75 -0.42 -13.59 13.02
C ALA A 75 0.34 -12.25 12.92
N ALA A 76 0.66 -11.65 14.06
CA ALA A 76 1.45 -10.42 14.14
C ALA A 76 2.88 -10.61 13.59
N ALA A 77 3.51 -11.76 13.87
CA ALA A 77 4.82 -12.10 13.31
C ALA A 77 4.76 -12.29 11.79
N GLY A 78 3.73 -12.97 11.28
CA GLY A 78 3.50 -13.15 9.84
C GLY A 78 3.34 -11.83 9.09
N ALA A 79 2.65 -10.85 9.67
CA ALA A 79 2.48 -9.51 9.10
C ALA A 79 3.79 -8.69 9.00
N ARG A 80 4.85 -9.10 9.71
CA ARG A 80 6.19 -8.48 9.63
C ARG A 80 7.06 -9.04 8.52
N LEU A 81 6.62 -10.08 7.83
CA LEU A 81 7.37 -10.70 6.74
C LEU A 81 7.66 -9.69 5.61
N PRO A 82 8.67 -9.96 4.76
CA PRO A 82 8.96 -9.13 3.60
C PRO A 82 7.73 -8.94 2.71
N TRP A 83 7.74 -7.87 1.91
CA TRP A 83 6.68 -7.57 0.95
C TRP A 83 6.64 -8.62 -0.17
N THR A 84 5.95 -9.72 0.08
CA THR A 84 5.65 -10.82 -0.83
C THR A 84 4.14 -10.96 -1.01
N PRO A 85 3.66 -11.72 -2.01
CA PRO A 85 2.23 -12.01 -2.15
C PRO A 85 1.59 -12.61 -0.89
N ASP A 86 2.34 -13.43 -0.14
CA ASP A 86 1.86 -14.05 1.10
C ASP A 86 1.64 -13.05 2.23
N ARG A 87 2.25 -11.86 2.14
CA ARG A 87 2.08 -10.81 3.15
C ARG A 87 0.63 -10.30 3.21
N GLU A 88 -0.05 -10.20 2.07
CA GLU A 88 -1.48 -9.79 2.03
C GLU A 88 -2.36 -10.77 2.81
N LEU A 89 -2.09 -12.07 2.68
CA LEU A 89 -2.81 -13.10 3.43
C LEU A 89 -2.53 -12.97 4.93
N ALA A 90 -1.28 -12.77 5.32
CA ALA A 90 -0.90 -12.59 6.73
C ALA A 90 -1.55 -11.35 7.36
N GLU A 91 -1.57 -10.22 6.65
CA GLU A 91 -2.23 -8.98 7.10
C GLU A 91 -3.75 -9.15 7.21
N ASN A 92 -4.36 -9.89 6.30
CA ASN A 92 -5.79 -10.21 6.35
C ASN A 92 -6.14 -11.13 7.54
N VAL A 93 -5.31 -12.13 7.84
CA VAL A 93 -5.45 -12.96 9.04
C VAL A 93 -5.35 -12.08 10.28
N LEU A 94 -4.30 -11.26 10.38
CA LEU A 94 -4.11 -10.35 11.50
C LEU A 94 -5.29 -9.39 11.67
N GLY A 95 -5.83 -8.86 10.58
CA GLY A 95 -6.97 -7.96 10.62
C GLY A 95 -8.25 -8.60 11.13
N ARG A 96 -8.52 -9.85 10.72
CA ARG A 96 -9.66 -10.61 11.25
C ARG A 96 -9.51 -10.90 12.74
N GLU A 97 -8.34 -11.33 13.19
CA GLU A 97 -8.08 -11.62 14.60
C GLU A 97 -8.24 -10.36 15.47
N LEU A 98 -7.68 -9.23 15.05
CA LEU A 98 -7.84 -7.96 15.77
C LEU A 98 -9.31 -7.51 15.83
N ARG A 99 -10.09 -7.77 14.79
CA ARG A 99 -11.51 -7.41 14.73
C ARG A 99 -12.35 -8.27 15.66
N ALA A 100 -12.11 -9.58 15.64
CA ALA A 100 -12.73 -10.52 16.57
C ALA A 100 -12.39 -10.12 18.01
N LEU A 101 -11.13 -9.81 18.29
CA LEU A 101 -10.66 -9.39 19.61
C LEU A 101 -11.39 -8.15 20.14
N VAL A 102 -11.52 -7.10 19.32
CA VAL A 102 -12.22 -5.86 19.73
C VAL A 102 -13.71 -6.13 20.00
N GLY A 103 -14.33 -7.07 19.29
CA GLY A 103 -15.72 -7.48 19.54
C GLY A 103 -15.90 -8.38 20.76
N GLU A 104 -14.96 -9.30 21.01
CA GLU A 104 -15.00 -10.29 22.10
C GLU A 104 -14.64 -9.70 23.46
N LEU A 105 -13.73 -8.72 23.48
CA LEU A 105 -13.22 -8.11 24.70
C LEU A 105 -13.57 -6.61 24.75
N PRO A 106 -14.83 -6.21 24.99
CA PRO A 106 -15.17 -4.80 25.16
C PRO A 106 -14.46 -4.15 26.35
N GLN A 107 -14.00 -4.94 27.31
CA GLN A 107 -13.13 -4.51 28.42
C GLN A 107 -11.67 -4.26 28.02
N LEU A 108 -11.30 -4.40 26.74
CA LEU A 108 -10.02 -3.89 26.26
C LEU A 108 -9.91 -2.41 26.65
N ALA A 109 -8.75 -1.98 27.15
CA ALA A 109 -8.58 -0.59 27.56
C ALA A 109 -9.04 0.36 26.41
N PRO A 110 -9.92 1.35 26.66
CA PRO A 110 -10.45 2.21 25.60
C PRO A 110 -9.36 2.90 24.77
N ALA A 111 -8.23 3.23 25.40
CA ALA A 111 -7.05 3.76 24.73
C ALA A 111 -6.48 2.78 23.68
N LEU A 112 -6.38 1.50 24.00
CA LEU A 112 -5.85 0.47 23.11
C LEU A 112 -6.78 0.21 21.92
N ALA A 113 -8.09 0.21 22.14
CA ALA A 113 -9.08 0.12 21.08
C ALA A 113 -9.03 1.35 20.14
N ALA A 114 -8.84 2.55 20.70
CA ALA A 114 -8.64 3.77 19.93
C ALA A 114 -7.34 3.73 19.11
N ASP A 115 -6.25 3.22 19.67
CA ASP A 115 -4.97 3.08 18.97
C ASP A 115 -5.04 2.07 17.82
N LEU A 116 -5.75 0.94 18.03
CA LEU A 116 -5.99 -0.06 17.00
C LEU A 116 -6.82 0.50 15.84
N SER A 117 -7.92 1.19 16.15
CA SER A 117 -8.78 1.79 15.13
C SER A 117 -8.06 2.92 14.36
N GLY A 118 -7.34 3.80 15.06
CA GLY A 118 -6.54 4.85 14.43
C GLY A 118 -5.42 4.28 13.56
N THR A 119 -4.81 3.16 13.96
CA THR A 119 -3.81 2.48 13.14
C THR A 119 -4.42 1.82 11.91
N ALA A 120 -5.59 1.18 12.04
CA ALA A 120 -6.32 0.62 10.90
C ALA A 120 -6.70 1.70 9.87
N GLN A 121 -7.15 2.87 10.33
CA GLN A 121 -7.46 4.00 9.45
C GLN A 121 -6.22 4.50 8.69
N ARG A 122 -5.08 4.64 9.36
CA ARG A 122 -3.80 5.03 8.74
C ARG A 122 -3.32 4.03 7.70
N VAL A 123 -3.46 2.72 7.98
CA VAL A 123 -3.17 1.64 7.02
C VAL A 123 -4.06 1.76 5.78
N GLY A 124 -5.38 1.90 5.97
CA GLY A 124 -6.32 2.04 4.86
C GLY A 124 -6.04 3.27 3.98
N LEU A 125 -5.66 4.41 4.59
CA LEU A 125 -5.24 5.61 3.86
C LEU A 125 -3.95 5.35 3.05
N ALA A 126 -2.93 4.77 3.67
CA ALA A 126 -1.66 4.47 3.01
C ALA A 126 -1.83 3.48 1.85
N ARG A 127 -2.73 2.50 2.00
CA ARG A 127 -3.10 1.54 0.95
C ARG A 127 -3.75 2.21 -0.24
N ARG A 128 -4.67 3.15 -0.01
CA ARG A 128 -5.27 3.94 -1.10
C ARG A 128 -4.20 4.73 -1.86
N PHE A 129 -3.33 5.45 -1.17
CA PHE A 129 -2.25 6.20 -1.84
C PHE A 129 -1.28 5.31 -2.62
N TYR A 130 -0.96 4.13 -2.11
CA TYR A 130 -0.17 3.15 -2.84
C TYR A 130 -0.90 2.70 -4.12
N ASN A 131 -2.17 2.28 -3.99
CA ASN A 131 -2.96 1.80 -5.12
C ASN A 131 -3.18 2.89 -6.18
N ASP A 132 -3.36 4.15 -5.78
CA ASP A 132 -3.43 5.29 -6.71
C ASP A 132 -2.11 5.47 -7.48
N ALA A 133 -0.96 5.37 -6.79
CA ALA A 133 0.34 5.44 -7.45
C ALA A 133 0.57 4.27 -8.42
N VAL A 134 0.12 3.06 -8.06
CA VAL A 134 0.15 1.89 -8.94
C VAL A 134 -0.72 2.11 -10.17
N ARG A 135 -1.94 2.62 -9.99
CA ARG A 135 -2.87 2.95 -11.06
C ARG A 135 -2.29 3.98 -12.03
N ASP A 136 -1.77 5.09 -11.53
CA ASP A 136 -1.14 6.14 -12.36
C ASP A 136 0.01 5.57 -13.22
N THR A 137 0.79 4.66 -12.63
CA THR A 137 1.90 3.98 -13.30
C THR A 137 1.39 3.02 -14.38
N ALA A 138 0.35 2.24 -14.10
CA ALA A 138 -0.27 1.32 -15.05
C ALA A 138 -0.91 2.08 -16.22
N GLU A 139 -1.62 3.16 -15.96
CA GLU A 139 -2.25 4.01 -16.98
C GLU A 139 -1.20 4.63 -17.92
N LEU A 140 -0.07 5.12 -17.40
CA LEU A 140 1.02 5.65 -18.24
C LEU A 140 1.67 4.56 -19.10
N ARG A 141 1.92 3.38 -18.52
CA ARG A 141 2.53 2.24 -19.22
C ARG A 141 1.60 1.60 -20.26
N GLY A 142 0.29 1.78 -20.11
CA GLY A 142 -0.73 1.27 -21.05
C GLY A 142 -0.86 2.08 -22.35
N ARG A 143 -0.37 3.33 -22.42
CA ARG A 143 -0.52 4.19 -23.60
C ARG A 143 0.22 3.61 -24.82
N ARG A 144 -0.39 3.68 -26.01
CA ARG A 144 0.15 3.08 -27.26
C ARG A 144 1.60 3.50 -27.55
N LEU A 145 1.91 4.78 -27.36
CA LEU A 145 3.23 5.33 -27.63
C LEU A 145 4.31 4.85 -26.63
N SER A 146 3.96 4.62 -25.36
CA SER A 146 4.89 4.06 -24.36
C SER A 146 5.12 2.56 -24.58
N ARG A 147 4.10 1.84 -25.08
CA ARG A 147 4.22 0.45 -25.52
C ARG A 147 5.17 0.28 -26.72
N LEU A 148 5.07 1.16 -27.72
CA LEU A 148 5.90 1.10 -28.94
C LEU A 148 7.40 1.21 -28.64
N LEU A 149 7.78 2.07 -27.70
CA LEU A 149 9.19 2.25 -27.34
C LEU A 149 9.76 1.13 -26.45
N ARG A 150 8.95 0.15 -25.99
CA ARG A 150 9.35 -0.96 -25.09
C ARG A 150 10.20 -0.54 -23.87
N LEU A 151 10.16 0.74 -23.48
CA LEU A 151 11.00 1.33 -22.42
C LEU A 151 10.82 0.68 -21.03
N HIS A 152 9.77 -0.13 -20.87
CA HIS A 152 9.29 -0.69 -19.61
C HIS A 152 9.41 -2.21 -19.56
N ALA A 153 9.95 -2.85 -20.61
CA ALA A 153 9.87 -4.29 -20.81
C ALA A 153 10.60 -5.11 -19.74
N ARG A 154 11.55 -4.51 -19.01
CA ARG A 154 12.37 -5.19 -17.99
C ARG A 154 11.85 -5.05 -16.56
N ARG A 155 10.79 -4.26 -16.30
CA ARG A 155 10.27 -4.06 -14.95
C ARG A 155 8.83 -4.59 -14.84
N PRO A 156 8.52 -5.49 -13.89
CA PRO A 156 7.14 -5.93 -13.67
C PRO A 156 6.26 -4.72 -13.32
N LEU A 157 4.96 -4.77 -13.63
CA LEU A 157 4.04 -3.75 -13.13
C LEU A 157 3.94 -3.89 -11.61
N PRO A 158 3.94 -2.78 -10.86
CA PRO A 158 3.60 -2.84 -9.45
C PRO A 158 2.19 -3.42 -9.31
N ARG A 159 2.00 -4.28 -8.31
CA ARG A 159 0.73 -4.97 -8.05
C ARG A 159 -0.05 -4.19 -7.00
N TYR A 160 -1.37 -4.12 -7.15
CA TYR A 160 -2.25 -3.58 -6.12
C TYR A 160 -2.07 -4.36 -4.82
N PHE A 161 -2.21 -3.66 -3.69
CA PHE A 161 -2.21 -4.27 -2.37
C PHE A 161 -3.63 -4.28 -1.82
N ASP A 162 -4.16 -5.48 -1.56
CA ASP A 162 -5.54 -5.66 -1.12
C ASP A 162 -5.60 -6.34 0.25
N ILE A 163 -6.12 -5.58 1.22
CA ILE A 163 -6.35 -6.04 2.58
C ILE A 163 -7.67 -5.48 3.09
N ASP A 164 -8.36 -6.27 3.91
CA ASP A 164 -9.61 -5.91 4.57
C ASP A 164 -9.32 -5.06 5.82
N ASP A 165 -9.51 -3.74 5.69
CA ASP A 165 -9.26 -2.74 6.73
C ASP A 165 -10.53 -2.25 7.45
N SER A 166 -11.66 -2.98 7.37
CA SER A 166 -12.96 -2.57 7.95
C SER A 166 -13.00 -2.41 9.49
N LEU A 167 -11.88 -2.63 10.18
CA LEU A 167 -11.71 -2.39 11.62
C LEU A 167 -12.07 -0.95 12.06
N GLY A 168 -11.69 0.06 11.29
CA GLY A 168 -11.98 1.46 11.64
C GLY A 168 -13.46 1.82 11.53
N GLU A 169 -14.20 1.12 10.67
CA GLU A 169 -15.62 1.34 10.43
C GLU A 169 -16.47 0.86 11.60
N LEU A 170 -16.07 -0.26 12.23
CA LEU A 170 -16.78 -0.89 13.36
C LEU A 170 -16.65 -0.11 14.68
N VAL A 171 -15.53 0.58 14.89
CA VAL A 171 -15.30 1.39 16.10
C VAL A 171 -15.86 2.81 15.92
N GLY A 172 -15.82 3.35 14.69
CA GLY A 172 -16.38 4.66 14.37
C GLY A 172 -17.90 4.74 14.57
N THR A 173 -18.63 3.63 14.41
CA THR A 173 -20.06 3.53 14.71
C THR A 173 -20.39 3.44 16.21
N ALA A 174 -19.40 3.24 17.09
CA ALA A 174 -19.57 3.11 18.53
C ALA A 174 -19.17 4.37 19.33
N GLY A 175 -18.80 5.48 18.67
CA GLY A 175 -18.56 6.79 19.29
C GLY A 175 -19.85 7.61 19.43
N PRO A 176 -19.98 8.51 20.44
CA PRO A 176 -21.25 8.87 21.05
C PRO A 176 -22.17 9.57 20.06
N GLY A 177 -23.40 9.07 19.99
CA GLY A 177 -24.50 9.73 19.31
C GLY A 177 -24.58 11.19 19.74
N ARG A 178 -24.49 12.08 18.76
CA ARG A 178 -24.81 13.48 18.95
C ARG A 178 -26.32 13.57 19.15
N SER A 179 -26.72 13.79 20.40
CA SER A 179 -28.00 14.41 20.78
C SER A 179 -28.01 15.86 20.35
#